data_AF-A0A536HX67-F1
#
_entry.id   AF-A0A536HX67-F1
#
_cell.length_a   1.000
_cell.length_b   1.000
_cell.length_c   1.000
_cell.angle_alpha   90.00
_cell.angle_beta   90.00
_cell.angle_gamma   90.00
#
_symmetry.space_group_name_H-M   'P 1'
#
loop_
_entity.id
_entity.type
_entity.pdbx_description
1 polymer ?
#
loop_
_entity_poly.entity_id
_entity_poly.type
_entity_poly.pdbx_seq_one_letter_code
_entity_poly.pdbx_strand_id
1 'polypeptide(L)'
;MDYADSEEAEAIRVSLGALLRRRREDADRSLAAVAEAAGISTAFLSELERGLKDVSTEKLAGIGRALDLPAADLYADLARRLGARTAPSQRSWPDDPKMQVRMATATLRPQALRAVADFSLYLAATQGTPPGRRIGFTIDR
;
A
#
# COMPACT_ATOMS: atom_id res chain seq x y z
N MET A 1 8.10 -20.48 -26.12
CA MET A 1 8.64 -19.60 -25.06
C MET A 1 7.48 -18.74 -24.61
N ASP A 2 6.68 -19.25 -23.68
CA ASP A 2 5.40 -18.65 -23.22
C ASP A 2 4.99 -19.14 -21.81
N TYR A 3 5.92 -19.75 -21.06
CA TYR A 3 5.59 -20.47 -19.83
C TYR A 3 5.72 -19.64 -18.55
N ALA A 4 6.63 -18.66 -18.50
CA ALA A 4 6.83 -17.87 -17.28
C ALA A 4 5.66 -16.90 -17.03
N ASP A 5 5.22 -16.17 -18.06
CA ASP A 5 4.18 -15.15 -17.92
C ASP A 5 2.80 -15.77 -17.62
N SER A 6 2.54 -16.98 -18.14
CA SER A 6 1.30 -17.72 -17.90
C SER A 6 1.24 -18.37 -16.52
N GLU A 7 2.37 -18.90 -16.02
CA GLU A 7 2.48 -19.41 -14.65
C GLU A 7 2.31 -18.31 -13.60
N GLU A 8 2.89 -17.12 -13.86
CA GLU A 8 2.74 -15.98 -12.97
C GLU A 8 1.29 -15.45 -12.96
N ALA A 9 0.66 -15.34 -14.12
CA ALA A 9 -0.74 -14.96 -14.23
C ALA A 9 -1.68 -15.95 -13.51
N GLU A 10 -1.40 -17.26 -13.59
CA GLU A 10 -2.15 -18.28 -12.87
C GLU A 10 -1.97 -18.17 -11.36
N ALA A 11 -0.73 -18.00 -10.89
CA ALA A 11 -0.44 -17.81 -9.47
C ALA A 11 -1.17 -16.58 -8.90
N ILE A 12 -1.25 -15.49 -9.67
CA ILE A 12 -1.99 -14.28 -9.31
C ILE A 12 -3.50 -14.57 -9.23
N ARG A 13 -4.09 -15.20 -10.25
CA ARG A 13 -5.52 -15.56 -10.27
C ARG A 13 -5.91 -16.43 -9.08
N VAL A 14 -5.17 -17.51 -8.85
CA VAL A 14 -5.43 -18.45 -7.75
C VAL A 14 -5.31 -17.74 -6.40
N SER A 15 -4.28 -16.92 -6.22
CA SER A 15 -4.08 -16.16 -4.98
C SER A 15 -5.19 -15.14 -4.73
N LEU A 16 -5.67 -14.46 -5.77
CA LEU A 16 -6.79 -13.52 -5.71
C LEU A 16 -8.09 -14.25 -5.36
N GLY A 17 -8.40 -15.34 -6.04
CA GLY A 17 -9.59 -16.16 -5.77
C GLY A 17 -9.64 -16.66 -4.32
N ALA A 18 -8.52 -17.21 -3.84
CA ALA A 18 -8.40 -17.68 -2.46
C ALA A 18 -8.52 -16.54 -1.42
N LEU A 19 -8.02 -15.34 -1.75
CA LEU A 19 -8.16 -14.16 -0.88
C LEU A 19 -9.62 -13.73 -0.78
N LEU A 20 -10.33 -13.61 -1.91
CA LEU A 20 -11.75 -13.24 -1.93
C LEU A 20 -12.61 -14.25 -1.16
N ARG A 21 -12.34 -15.55 -1.37
CA ARG A 21 -13.00 -16.64 -0.63
C ARG A 21 -12.82 -16.47 0.88
N ARG A 22 -11.58 -16.30 1.34
CA ARG A 22 -11.29 -16.13 2.76
C ARG A 22 -12.01 -14.92 3.33
N ARG A 23 -11.99 -13.77 2.66
CA ARG A 23 -12.68 -12.55 3.12
C ARG A 23 -14.19 -12.74 3.21
N ARG A 24 -14.78 -13.50 2.27
CA ARG A 24 -16.19 -13.87 2.32
C ARG A 24 -16.50 -14.79 3.51
N GLU A 25 -15.68 -15.81 3.73
CA GLU A 25 -15.83 -16.76 4.84
C GLU A 25 -15.63 -16.07 6.20
N ASP A 26 -14.62 -15.20 6.34
CA ASP A 26 -14.36 -14.39 7.54
C ASP A 26 -15.54 -13.45 7.88
N ALA A 27 -16.33 -13.07 6.89
CA ALA A 27 -17.53 -12.24 7.04
C ALA A 27 -18.82 -13.07 7.23
N ASP A 28 -18.74 -14.40 7.32
CA ASP A 28 -19.87 -15.33 7.39
C ASP A 28 -20.91 -15.13 6.27
N ARG A 29 -20.46 -14.71 5.07
CA ARG A 29 -21.35 -14.46 3.93
C ARG A 29 -21.41 -15.65 2.98
N SER A 30 -22.62 -15.98 2.55
CA SER A 30 -22.81 -16.99 1.51
C SER A 30 -22.33 -16.48 0.15
N LEU A 31 -21.91 -17.41 -0.71
CA LEU A 31 -21.49 -17.11 -2.07
C LEU A 31 -22.63 -16.44 -2.87
N ALA A 32 -23.88 -16.84 -2.63
CA ALA A 32 -25.07 -16.22 -3.19
C ALA A 32 -25.24 -14.75 -2.77
N ALA A 33 -25.13 -14.47 -1.46
CA ALA A 33 -25.30 -13.11 -0.94
C ALA A 33 -24.23 -12.12 -1.43
N VAL A 34 -23.01 -12.58 -1.68
CA VAL A 34 -21.95 -11.72 -2.25
C VAL A 34 -22.14 -11.54 -3.75
N ALA A 35 -22.46 -12.61 -4.48
CA ALA A 35 -22.68 -12.54 -5.92
C ALA A 35 -23.83 -11.60 -6.28
N GLU A 36 -24.95 -11.69 -5.54
CA GLU A 36 -26.10 -10.80 -5.68
C GLU A 36 -25.71 -9.34 -5.42
N ALA A 37 -25.07 -9.05 -4.28
CA ALA A 37 -24.63 -7.71 -3.92
C ALA A 37 -23.61 -7.11 -4.91
N ALA A 38 -22.81 -7.95 -5.57
CA ALA A 38 -21.84 -7.54 -6.58
C ALA A 38 -22.43 -7.49 -8.00
N GLY A 39 -23.69 -7.88 -8.22
CA GLY A 39 -24.33 -7.90 -9.54
C GLY A 39 -23.74 -8.94 -10.51
N ILE A 40 -23.27 -10.07 -9.99
CA ILE A 40 -22.67 -11.16 -10.77
C ILE A 40 -23.37 -12.49 -10.48
N SER A 41 -23.14 -13.50 -11.33
CA SER A 41 -23.66 -14.83 -11.05
C SER A 41 -22.87 -15.52 -9.94
N THR A 42 -23.55 -16.35 -9.15
CA THR A 42 -22.93 -17.27 -8.18
C THR A 42 -21.92 -18.20 -8.84
N ALA A 43 -22.22 -18.70 -10.04
CA ALA A 43 -21.29 -19.53 -10.81
C ALA A 43 -19.98 -18.78 -11.11
N PHE A 44 -20.07 -17.51 -11.55
CA PHE A 44 -18.89 -16.69 -11.83
C PHE A 44 -18.05 -16.44 -10.57
N LEU A 45 -18.68 -16.08 -9.44
CA LEU A 45 -17.95 -15.90 -8.18
C LEU A 45 -17.29 -17.21 -7.72
N SER A 46 -17.96 -18.35 -7.89
CA SER A 46 -17.40 -19.66 -7.56
C SER A 46 -16.22 -20.06 -8.45
N GLU A 47 -16.27 -19.79 -9.75
CA GLU A 47 -15.14 -19.96 -10.66
C GLU A 47 -13.96 -19.06 -10.26
N LEU A 48 -14.24 -17.80 -9.93
CA LEU A 48 -13.24 -16.84 -9.49
C LEU A 48 -12.56 -17.25 -8.18
N GLU A 49 -13.32 -17.66 -7.16
CA GLU A 49 -12.78 -18.11 -5.86
C GLU A 49 -11.86 -19.34 -6.00
N ARG A 50 -12.03 -20.13 -7.06
CA ARG A 50 -11.21 -21.29 -7.40
C ARG A 50 -10.03 -20.96 -8.33
N GLY A 51 -9.87 -19.70 -8.72
CA GLY A 51 -8.82 -19.26 -9.65
C GLY A 51 -9.08 -19.62 -11.12
N LEU A 52 -10.28 -20.09 -11.47
CA LEU A 52 -10.59 -20.63 -12.80
C LEU A 52 -10.95 -19.56 -13.84
N LYS A 53 -11.12 -18.30 -13.42
CA LYS A 53 -11.45 -17.19 -14.30
C LYS A 53 -10.72 -15.91 -13.93
N ASP A 54 -10.36 -15.17 -14.97
CA ASP A 54 -10.00 -13.77 -14.84
C ASP A 54 -11.24 -12.91 -14.51
N VAL A 55 -10.97 -11.75 -13.90
CA VAL A 55 -11.98 -10.79 -13.48
C VAL A 55 -11.61 -9.40 -13.99
N SER A 56 -12.59 -8.66 -14.49
CA SER A 56 -12.37 -7.26 -14.87
C SER A 56 -12.26 -6.38 -13.61
N THR A 57 -11.57 -5.24 -13.72
CA THR A 57 -11.41 -4.30 -12.62
C THR A 57 -12.76 -3.82 -12.07
N GLU A 58 -13.76 -3.61 -12.94
CA GLU A 58 -15.10 -3.18 -12.54
C GLU A 58 -15.82 -4.24 -11.70
N LYS A 59 -15.75 -5.51 -12.14
CA LYS A 59 -16.34 -6.63 -11.38
C LYS A 59 -15.61 -6.85 -10.06
N LEU A 60 -14.28 -6.74 -10.06
CA LEU A 60 -13.48 -6.88 -8.85
C LEU A 60 -13.82 -5.78 -7.85
N ALA A 61 -13.99 -4.53 -8.30
CA ALA A 61 -14.45 -3.43 -7.46
C ALA A 61 -15.88 -3.64 -6.93
N GLY A 62 -16.76 -4.26 -7.73
CA GLY A 62 -18.09 -4.68 -7.30
C GLY A 62 -18.04 -5.72 -6.17
N ILE A 63 -17.22 -6.75 -6.33
CA ILE A 63 -16.99 -7.78 -5.30
C ILE A 63 -16.37 -7.18 -4.04
N GLY A 64 -15.37 -6.30 -4.19
CA GLY A 64 -14.73 -5.61 -3.07
C GLY A 64 -15.74 -4.81 -2.25
N ARG A 65 -16.59 -4.00 -2.90
CA ARG A 65 -17.70 -3.29 -2.24
C ARG A 65 -18.68 -4.24 -1.56
N ALA A 66 -19.03 -5.34 -2.22
CA ALA A 66 -19.91 -6.34 -1.63
C ALA A 66 -19.30 -7.01 -0.39
N LEU A 67 -17.97 -7.03 -0.23
CA LEU A 67 -17.25 -7.59 0.91
C LEU A 67 -16.77 -6.55 1.93
N ASP A 68 -17.15 -5.28 1.76
CA ASP A 68 -16.61 -4.15 2.54
C ASP A 68 -15.06 -4.13 2.54
N LEU A 69 -14.48 -4.42 1.37
CA LEU A 69 -13.05 -4.54 1.16
C LEU A 69 -12.57 -3.48 0.17
N PRO A 70 -11.86 -2.43 0.65
CA PRO A 70 -11.24 -1.45 -0.21
C PRO A 70 -10.25 -2.09 -1.19
N ALA A 71 -10.23 -1.60 -2.44
CA ALA A 71 -9.33 -2.13 -3.46
C ALA A 71 -7.85 -2.06 -3.05
N ALA A 72 -7.44 -1.00 -2.35
CA ALA A 72 -6.08 -0.85 -1.84
C ALA A 72 -5.70 -2.00 -0.88
N ASP A 73 -6.60 -2.36 0.04
CA ASP A 73 -6.36 -3.44 1.00
C ASP A 73 -6.35 -4.81 0.32
N LEU A 74 -7.23 -5.01 -0.68
CA LEU A 74 -7.24 -6.22 -1.50
C LEU A 74 -5.89 -6.43 -2.20
N TYR A 75 -5.39 -5.41 -2.90
CA TYR A 75 -4.12 -5.51 -3.61
C TYR A 75 -2.93 -5.60 -2.65
N ALA A 76 -2.98 -4.95 -1.49
CA ALA A 76 -1.95 -5.08 -0.47
C ALA A 76 -1.88 -6.51 0.10
N ASP A 77 -3.04 -7.13 0.37
CA ASP A 77 -3.11 -8.54 0.79
C ASP A 77 -2.64 -9.50 -0.29
N LEU A 78 -3.04 -9.26 -1.55
CA LEU A 78 -2.60 -10.06 -2.68
C LEU A 78 -1.08 -9.99 -2.84
N ALA A 79 -0.50 -8.79 -2.77
CA ALA A 79 0.95 -8.60 -2.81
C ALA A 79 1.65 -9.39 -1.69
N ARG A 80 1.14 -9.32 -0.44
CA ARG A 80 1.67 -10.11 0.68
C ARG A 80 1.64 -11.61 0.40
N ARG A 81 0.55 -12.13 -0.17
CA ARG A 81 0.39 -13.56 -0.52
C ARG A 81 1.35 -14.00 -1.61
N LEU A 82 1.62 -13.12 -2.58
CA LEU A 82 2.57 -13.36 -3.67
C LEU A 82 4.04 -13.20 -3.23
N GLY A 83 4.30 -13.05 -1.93
CA GLY A 83 5.66 -12.97 -1.40
C GLY A 83 6.29 -11.59 -1.56
N ALA A 84 5.50 -10.54 -1.79
CA ALA A 84 6.00 -9.18 -1.64
C ALA A 84 6.50 -9.04 -0.21
N ARG A 85 7.83 -8.96 -0.06
CA ARG A 85 8.43 -8.44 1.16
C ARG A 85 7.78 -7.09 1.34
N THR A 86 7.00 -6.91 2.40
CA THR A 86 6.51 -5.58 2.77
C THR A 86 7.75 -4.71 2.77
N ALA A 87 7.91 -3.86 1.74
CA ALA A 87 8.91 -2.80 1.80
C ALA A 87 8.56 -2.13 3.13
N PRO A 88 9.47 -2.12 4.13
CA PRO A 88 9.13 -1.69 5.48
C PRO A 88 8.35 -0.42 5.31
N SER A 89 7.06 -0.49 5.65
CA SER A 89 6.04 0.50 5.30
C SER A 89 6.73 1.82 5.40
N GLN A 90 6.90 2.52 4.26
CA GLN A 90 7.58 3.82 4.12
C GLN A 90 7.70 4.40 5.51
N ARG A 91 8.86 4.17 6.20
CA ARG A 91 8.94 4.34 7.67
C ARG A 91 8.14 5.59 7.95
N SER A 92 7.09 5.54 8.77
CA SER A 92 6.33 6.75 9.07
C SER A 92 7.32 7.69 9.74
N TRP A 93 8.02 8.50 8.95
CA TRP A 93 8.97 9.47 9.44
C TRP A 93 8.10 10.42 10.26
N PRO A 94 8.37 10.59 11.56
CA PRO A 94 7.56 11.49 12.38
C PRO A 94 7.49 12.86 11.71
N ASP A 95 6.34 13.54 11.70
CA ASP A 95 6.24 14.87 11.07
C ASP A 95 7.17 15.90 11.73
N ASP A 96 7.60 15.67 12.98
CA ASP A 96 8.56 16.51 13.69
C ASP A 96 9.98 16.37 13.12
N PRO A 97 10.53 17.42 12.47
CA PRO A 97 11.87 17.39 11.87
C PRO A 97 12.98 17.06 12.88
N LYS A 98 12.82 17.41 14.16
CA LYS A 98 13.83 17.06 15.19
C LYS A 98 13.85 15.56 15.46
N MET A 99 12.67 14.94 15.48
CA MET A 99 12.55 13.51 15.69
C MET A 99 13.09 12.74 14.48
N GLN A 100 12.87 13.24 13.27
CA GLN A 100 13.45 12.70 12.04
C GLN A 100 14.99 12.70 12.07
N VAL A 101 15.61 13.85 12.37
CA VAL A 101 17.08 13.95 12.46
C VAL A 101 17.61 13.01 13.53
N ARG A 102 16.96 12.97 14.70
CA ARG A 102 17.35 12.06 15.80
C ARG A 102 17.28 10.60 15.37
N MET A 103 16.22 10.17 14.68
CA MET A 103 16.07 8.79 14.20
C MET A 103 17.06 8.44 13.10
N ALA A 104 17.27 9.34 12.13
CA ALA A 104 18.19 9.15 11.01
C ALA A 104 19.65 9.04 11.47
N THR A 105 19.99 9.71 12.59
CA THR A 105 21.36 9.77 13.11
C THR A 105 21.61 8.83 14.29
N ALA A 106 20.56 8.21 14.88
CA ALA A 106 20.64 7.39 16.08
C ALA A 106 21.60 6.18 15.97
N THR A 107 21.78 5.63 14.77
CA THR A 107 22.62 4.45 14.52
C THR A 107 24.02 4.80 14.02
N LEU A 108 24.31 6.08 13.80
CA LEU A 108 25.58 6.52 13.26
C LEU A 108 26.67 6.52 14.34
N ARG A 109 27.86 6.07 13.94
CA ARG A 109 29.07 6.23 14.77
C ARG A 109 29.42 7.73 14.91
N PRO A 110 30.08 8.16 16.01
CA PRO A 110 30.39 9.57 16.24
C PRO A 110 31.11 10.28 15.10
N GLN A 111 32.00 9.58 14.38
CA GLN A 111 32.69 10.12 13.22
C GLN A 111 31.75 10.38 12.03
N ALA A 112 30.81 9.48 11.77
CA ALA A 112 29.80 9.65 10.72
C ALA A 112 28.82 10.78 11.09
N LEU A 113 28.47 10.91 12.37
CA LEU A 113 27.65 12.01 12.88
C LEU A 113 28.31 13.37 12.61
N ARG A 114 29.62 13.49 12.87
CA ARG A 114 30.40 14.71 12.58
C ARG A 114 30.40 15.03 11.09
N ALA A 115 30.66 14.05 10.23
CA ALA A 115 30.63 14.26 8.79
C ALA A 115 29.25 14.76 8.28
N VAL A 116 28.15 14.23 8.82
CA VAL A 116 26.80 14.70 8.51
C VAL A 116 26.59 16.15 9.00
N ALA A 117 27.08 16.49 10.19
CA ALA A 117 26.99 17.85 10.73
C ALA A 117 27.79 18.85 9.90
N ASP A 118 29.05 18.52 9.58
CA ASP A 118 29.95 19.36 8.77
C ASP A 118 29.37 19.57 7.35
N PHE A 119 28.83 18.51 6.75
CA PHE A 119 28.16 18.60 5.46
C PHE A 119 26.87 19.42 5.54
N SER A 120 26.10 19.29 6.62
CA SER A 120 24.89 20.11 6.83
C SER A 120 25.22 21.58 7.02
N LEU A 121 26.32 21.90 7.72
CA LEU A 121 26.83 23.26 7.85
C LEU A 121 27.31 23.80 6.50
N TYR A 122 28.02 22.98 5.73
CA TYR A 122 28.42 23.31 4.36
C TYR A 122 27.20 23.59 3.47
N LEU A 123 26.18 22.73 3.51
CA LEU A 123 24.92 22.96 2.79
C LEU A 123 24.21 24.23 3.24
N ALA A 124 24.13 24.49 4.55
CA ALA A 124 23.52 25.72 5.07
C ALA A 124 24.29 26.99 4.67
N ALA A 125 25.61 26.89 4.52
CA ALA A 125 26.46 28.00 4.08
C ALA A 125 26.43 28.22 2.56
N THR A 126 26.07 27.21 1.77
CA THR A 126 26.11 27.24 0.30
C THR A 126 24.73 27.30 -0.36
N GLN A 127 23.69 26.81 0.31
CA GLN A 127 22.30 26.94 -0.07
C GLN A 127 21.75 28.19 0.63
N GLY A 128 21.45 29.24 -0.13
CA GLY A 128 20.76 30.41 0.43
C GLY A 128 19.50 29.99 1.17
N THR A 129 19.25 30.58 2.35
CA THR A 129 18.05 30.32 3.14
C THR A 129 16.80 30.50 2.27
N PRO A 130 15.85 29.55 2.21
CA PRO A 130 14.57 29.79 1.55
C PRO A 130 13.93 31.04 2.18
N PRO A 131 13.41 32.00 1.41
CA PRO A 131 12.84 33.21 1.97
C PRO A 131 11.72 32.81 2.93
N GLY A 132 11.92 33.09 4.22
CA GLY A 132 10.94 32.76 5.25
C GLY A 132 9.60 33.40 4.91
N ARG A 133 8.55 32.58 4.83
CA ARG A 133 7.18 33.08 4.65
C ARG A 133 6.88 34.04 5.79
N ARG A 134 6.77 35.32 5.48
CA ARG A 134 6.53 36.42 6.42
C ARG A 134 5.20 36.13 7.14
N ILE A 135 5.25 35.70 8.40
CA ILE A 135 4.07 35.54 9.25
C ILE A 135 3.65 36.96 9.65
N GLY A 136 2.91 37.63 8.76
CA GLY A 136 2.33 38.93 9.04
C GLY A 136 1.15 38.76 9.99
N PHE A 137 1.25 39.29 11.20
CA PHE A 137 0.06 39.65 11.97
C PHE A 137 -0.47 40.96 11.37
N THR A 138 -1.63 40.90 10.71
CA THR A 138 -2.41 42.09 10.39
C THR A 138 -3.03 42.59 11.69
N ILE A 139 -2.45 43.65 12.27
CA ILE A 139 -3.13 44.43 13.30
C ILE A 139 -4.06 45.38 12.55
N ASP A 140 -5.34 45.04 12.53
CA ASP A 140 -6.39 45.92 12.04
C ASP A 140 -6.50 47.13 12.98
N ARG A 141 -6.59 48.34 12.42
CA ARG A 141 -6.68 49.59 13.16
C ARG A 141 -7.84 50.41 12.67
#